data_AF-A0A395LZ74-F1
#
_entry.id   AF-A0A395LZ74-F1
#
_cell.length_a   1.000
_cell.length_b   1.000
_cell.length_c   1.000
_cell.angle_alpha   90.00
_cell.angle_beta   90.00
_cell.angle_gamma   90.00
#
_symmetry.space_group_name_H-M   'P 1'
#
loop_
_entity.id
_entity.type
_entity.pdbx_description
1 polymer ?
#
loop_
_entity_poly.entity_id
_entity_poly.type
_entity_poly.pdbx_seq_one_letter_code
_entity_poly.pdbx_strand_id
1 'polypeptide(L)'
;MRVAETLMQAGREGTATLSGTITANGNINNWPTAPVGPPTAWANGTEFIALFGLRDGAMGPGIFKVIGRPTSGNTVTYALNIPMGTYRNIVLARYRVNSAAPGGFETVATLAEFRHPQHGRNEMTMNASNRQAVWNITISLEKSSG
;
A
#
# COMPACT_ATOMS: atom_id res chain seq x y z
N MET A 1 21.69 -15.64 -18.29
CA MET A 1 21.11 -14.29 -18.34
C MET A 1 21.30 -13.68 -16.96
N ARG A 2 22.14 -12.66 -16.87
CA ARG A 2 22.89 -12.32 -15.63
C ARG A 2 22.09 -11.35 -14.77
N VAL A 3 22.13 -11.51 -13.46
CA VAL A 3 21.53 -10.60 -12.44
C VAL A 3 21.78 -9.12 -12.76
N ALA A 4 22.93 -8.79 -13.36
CA ALA A 4 23.27 -7.45 -13.84
C ALA A 4 22.34 -6.91 -14.95
N GLU A 5 21.86 -7.73 -15.89
CA GLU A 5 20.91 -7.30 -16.94
C GLU A 5 19.53 -6.98 -16.37
N THR A 6 19.08 -7.77 -15.40
CA THR A 6 17.84 -7.53 -14.64
C THR A 6 17.95 -6.25 -13.80
N LEU A 7 19.09 -6.02 -13.16
CA LEU A 7 19.37 -4.78 -12.40
C LEU A 7 19.51 -3.56 -13.31
N MET A 8 20.09 -3.71 -14.51
CA MET A 8 20.20 -2.64 -15.51
C MET A 8 18.86 -2.30 -16.17
N GLN A 9 17.95 -3.27 -16.36
CA GLN A 9 16.57 -3.00 -16.81
C GLN A 9 15.76 -2.31 -15.71
N ALA A 10 15.87 -2.77 -14.46
CA ALA A 10 15.23 -2.13 -13.31
C ALA A 10 15.65 -0.66 -13.11
N GLY A 11 16.82 -0.26 -13.64
CA GLY A 11 17.33 1.11 -13.64
C GLY A 11 16.94 1.98 -14.86
N ARG A 12 16.21 1.45 -15.85
CA ARG A 12 15.71 2.19 -17.04
C ARG A 12 14.18 2.35 -17.08
N GLU A 13 13.51 2.01 -15.99
CA GLU A 13 12.06 1.83 -15.97
C GLU A 13 11.34 3.15 -15.69
N GLY A 14 10.58 3.62 -16.68
CA GLY A 14 9.70 4.78 -16.52
C GLY A 14 8.70 4.60 -15.36
N THR A 15 7.99 5.68 -15.03
CA THR A 15 6.96 5.65 -14.00
C THR A 15 5.62 5.16 -14.54
N ALA A 16 4.89 4.42 -13.72
CA ALA A 16 3.48 4.07 -13.93
C ALA A 16 2.63 4.69 -12.80
N THR A 17 1.35 4.94 -13.07
CA THR A 17 0.44 5.53 -12.10
C THR A 17 -0.51 4.46 -11.55
N LEU A 18 -0.42 4.23 -10.24
CA LEU A 18 -1.41 3.48 -9.48
C LEU A 18 -2.36 4.47 -8.82
N SER A 19 -3.63 4.43 -9.18
CA SER A 19 -4.66 5.25 -8.55
C SER A 19 -5.81 4.40 -8.03
N GLY A 20 -6.69 5.02 -7.25
CA GLY A 20 -7.81 4.30 -6.71
C GLY A 20 -8.68 5.13 -5.79
N THR A 21 -9.82 4.55 -5.46
CA THR A 21 -10.80 5.12 -4.55
C THR A 21 -11.05 4.13 -3.42
N ILE A 22 -10.94 4.57 -2.18
CA ILE A 22 -11.24 3.77 -1.00
C ILE A 22 -12.50 4.34 -0.35
N THR A 23 -13.55 3.53 -0.26
CA THR A 23 -14.82 3.88 0.37
C THR A 23 -14.99 3.11 1.67
N ALA A 24 -15.21 3.81 2.78
CA ALA A 24 -15.47 3.21 4.07
C ALA A 24 -16.99 3.02 4.29
N ASN A 25 -17.40 1.80 4.64
CA ASN A 25 -18.79 1.51 5.01
C ASN A 25 -19.03 1.55 6.54
N GLY A 26 -17.96 1.68 7.34
CA GLY A 26 -18.02 1.77 8.80
C GLY A 26 -18.01 3.21 9.34
N ASN A 27 -17.87 3.33 10.67
CA ASN A 27 -17.72 4.63 11.31
C ASN A 27 -16.35 5.23 10.95
N ILE A 28 -16.35 6.27 10.11
CA ILE A 28 -15.13 6.96 9.67
C ILE A 28 -14.32 7.59 10.81
N ASN A 29 -14.93 7.80 11.99
CA ASN A 29 -14.18 8.24 13.17
C ASN A 29 -13.18 7.19 13.67
N ASN A 30 -13.31 5.93 13.26
CA ASN A 30 -12.34 4.87 13.53
C ASN A 30 -11.16 4.87 12.54
N TRP A 31 -11.15 5.79 11.55
CA TRP A 31 -10.03 5.98 10.64
C TRP A 31 -8.89 6.71 11.38
N PRO A 32 -7.73 6.06 11.60
CA PRO A 32 -6.63 6.70 12.31
C PRO A 32 -6.07 7.89 11.54
N THR A 33 -5.76 8.98 12.25
CA THR A 33 -5.13 10.15 11.64
C THR A 33 -3.82 9.75 10.96
N ALA A 34 -3.60 10.21 9.72
CA ALA A 34 -2.34 9.93 9.03
C ALA A 34 -1.16 10.55 9.80
N PRO A 35 -0.11 9.77 10.11
CA PRO A 35 1.07 10.30 10.77
C PRO A 35 1.78 11.32 9.88
N VAL A 36 2.38 12.32 10.50
CA VAL A 36 3.06 13.43 9.83
C VAL A 36 4.57 13.23 9.90
N GLY A 37 5.27 13.59 8.82
CA GLY A 37 6.73 13.48 8.74
C GLY A 37 7.21 12.09 8.30
N PRO A 38 8.53 11.86 8.30
CA PRO A 38 9.11 10.60 7.85
C PRO A 38 8.77 9.45 8.82
N PRO A 39 8.70 8.19 8.34
CA PRO A 39 8.33 7.06 9.19
C PRO A 39 9.19 6.86 10.44
N THR A 40 10.45 7.28 10.39
CA THR A 40 11.38 7.22 11.52
C THR A 40 11.03 8.17 12.67
N ALA A 41 10.18 9.18 12.43
CA ALA A 41 9.74 10.14 13.43
C ALA A 41 8.39 9.77 14.07
N TRP A 42 7.73 8.71 13.59
CA TRP A 42 6.41 8.32 14.11
C TRP A 42 6.55 7.65 15.47
N ALA A 43 5.70 8.04 16.43
CA ALA A 43 5.74 7.51 17.78
C ALA A 43 5.35 6.03 17.82
N ASN A 44 5.99 5.24 18.69
CA ASN A 44 5.59 3.85 18.91
C ASN A 44 4.11 3.77 19.35
N GLY A 45 3.36 2.83 18.81
CA GLY A 45 1.92 2.72 19.02
C GLY A 45 1.06 3.56 18.07
N THR A 46 1.65 4.42 17.23
CA THR A 46 0.90 5.21 16.24
C THR A 46 0.24 4.28 15.23
N GLU A 47 -1.07 4.35 15.09
CA GLU A 47 -1.80 3.59 14.10
C GLU A 47 -2.06 4.40 12.83
N PHE A 48 -2.09 3.72 11.69
CA PHE A 48 -2.34 4.34 10.39
C PHE A 48 -2.90 3.30 9.40
N ILE A 49 -3.58 3.78 8.36
CA ILE A 49 -3.98 2.93 7.23
C ILE A 49 -3.00 3.18 6.09
N ALA A 50 -2.48 2.11 5.49
CA ALA A 50 -1.61 2.22 4.33
C ALA A 50 -1.88 1.13 3.30
N LEU A 51 -1.69 1.51 2.03
CA LEU A 51 -1.50 0.58 0.94
C LEU A 51 -0.03 0.15 0.92
N PHE A 52 0.20 -1.16 0.99
CA PHE A 52 1.52 -1.76 1.00
C PHE A 52 1.63 -2.80 -0.10
N GLY A 53 2.80 -2.91 -0.73
CA GLY A 53 3.12 -3.99 -1.68
C GLY A 53 4.62 -4.12 -1.88
N LEU A 54 5.09 -5.31 -2.20
CA LEU A 54 6.50 -5.59 -2.49
C LEU A 54 6.76 -5.49 -3.99
N ARG A 55 7.91 -4.96 -4.41
CA ARG A 55 8.35 -5.00 -5.81
C ARG A 55 9.41 -6.08 -5.97
N ASP A 56 9.26 -6.94 -6.97
CA ASP A 56 10.24 -7.97 -7.28
C ASP A 56 11.62 -7.34 -7.54
N GLY A 57 12.66 -7.88 -6.90
CA GLY A 57 14.04 -7.40 -7.03
C GLY A 57 14.38 -6.12 -6.27
N ALA A 58 13.45 -5.54 -5.48
CA ALA A 58 13.73 -4.35 -4.66
C ALA A 58 14.09 -4.71 -3.21
N MET A 59 15.06 -3.99 -2.63
CA MET A 59 15.36 -4.04 -1.19
C MET A 59 14.42 -3.06 -0.45
N GLY A 60 13.16 -3.46 -0.28
CA GLY A 60 12.15 -2.65 0.43
C GLY A 60 10.75 -2.75 -0.18
N PRO A 61 9.77 -1.99 0.36
CA PRO A 61 8.44 -1.94 -0.21
C PRO A 61 8.48 -1.33 -1.62
N GLY A 62 7.75 -1.96 -2.54
CA GLY A 62 7.46 -1.40 -3.85
C GLY A 62 6.37 -0.33 -3.79
N ILE A 63 5.42 -0.50 -2.88
CA ILE A 63 4.31 0.42 -2.62
C ILE A 63 4.28 0.65 -1.11
N PHE A 64 4.32 1.91 -0.70
CA PHE A 64 4.02 2.32 0.66
C PHE A 64 3.33 3.68 0.63
N LYS A 65 2.00 3.67 0.76
CA LYS A 65 1.18 4.88 0.71
C LYS A 65 0.25 4.93 1.91
N VAL A 66 0.52 5.85 2.83
CA VAL A 66 -0.43 6.20 3.89
C VAL A 66 -1.69 6.79 3.26
N ILE A 67 -2.83 6.28 3.69
CA ILE A 67 -4.15 6.73 3.26
C ILE A 67 -4.75 7.58 4.39
N GLY A 68 -4.82 8.88 4.14
CA GLY A 68 -5.43 9.83 5.07
C GLY A 68 -6.93 9.63 5.18
N ARG A 69 -7.48 10.02 6.33
CA ARG A 69 -8.92 10.09 6.54
C ARG A 69 -9.55 10.99 5.47
N PRO A 70 -10.69 10.59 4.87
CA PRO A 70 -11.47 11.46 3.98
C PRO A 70 -11.77 12.83 4.60
N THR A 71 -11.58 13.91 3.84
CA THR A 71 -11.91 15.29 4.27
C THR A 71 -13.41 15.56 4.26
N SER A 72 -14.16 14.85 3.43
CA SER A 72 -15.62 14.87 3.38
C SER A 72 -16.17 13.49 2.98
N GLY A 73 -17.39 13.18 3.41
CA GLY A 73 -18.03 11.89 3.14
C GLY A 73 -17.27 10.71 3.74
N ASN A 74 -17.26 9.58 3.03
CA ASN A 74 -16.65 8.32 3.48
C ASN A 74 -15.57 7.79 2.52
N THR A 75 -15.11 8.61 1.57
CA THR A 75 -14.33 8.15 0.44
C THR A 75 -13.04 8.97 0.28
N VAL A 76 -11.92 8.29 0.01
CA VAL A 76 -10.62 8.91 -0.27
C VAL A 76 -10.07 8.39 -1.60
N THR A 77 -9.67 9.31 -2.47
CA THR A 77 -8.98 8.98 -3.72
C THR A 77 -7.48 9.14 -3.53
N TYR A 78 -6.70 8.26 -4.14
CA TYR A 78 -5.25 8.35 -4.17
C TYR A 78 -4.73 8.18 -5.59
N ALA A 79 -3.57 8.79 -5.84
CA ALA A 79 -2.76 8.54 -7.02
C ALA A 79 -1.29 8.50 -6.57
N LEU A 80 -0.56 7.49 -7.05
CA LEU A 80 0.82 7.23 -6.72
C LEU A 80 1.58 6.92 -8.00
N ASN A 81 2.64 7.66 -8.27
CA ASN A 81 3.59 7.29 -9.30
C ASN A 81 4.58 6.30 -8.70
N ILE A 82 4.62 5.09 -9.24
CA ILE A 82 5.55 4.04 -8.84
C ILE A 82 6.42 3.63 -10.03
N PRO A 83 7.63 3.10 -9.80
CA PRO A 83 8.42 2.52 -10.87
C PRO A 83 7.63 1.45 -11.63
N MET A 84 7.90 1.25 -12.91
CA MET A 84 7.45 0.02 -13.56
C MET A 84 8.04 -1.21 -12.85
N GLY A 85 7.45 -2.37 -13.08
CA GLY A 85 7.84 -3.64 -12.47
C GLY A 85 6.66 -4.46 -11.98
N THR A 86 7.00 -5.61 -11.40
CA THR A 86 6.04 -6.55 -10.84
C THR A 86 5.90 -6.32 -9.33
N TYR A 87 4.66 -6.13 -8.90
CA TYR A 87 4.28 -5.87 -7.52
C TYR A 87 3.49 -7.04 -6.97
N ARG A 88 3.75 -7.41 -5.72
CA ARG A 88 3.18 -8.59 -5.05
C ARG A 88 2.72 -8.29 -3.63
N ASN A 89 1.86 -9.17 -3.11
CA ASN A 89 1.32 -9.11 -1.74
C ASN A 89 0.74 -7.73 -1.42
N ILE A 90 0.02 -7.17 -2.40
CA ILE A 90 -0.48 -5.82 -2.27
C ILE A 90 -1.72 -5.88 -1.38
N VAL A 91 -1.73 -5.08 -0.32
CA VAL A 91 -2.74 -5.10 0.73
C VAL A 91 -3.03 -3.68 1.20
N LEU A 92 -4.28 -3.42 1.53
CA LEU A 92 -4.69 -2.25 2.31
C LEU A 92 -4.91 -2.72 3.74
N ALA A 93 -4.17 -2.18 4.68
CA ALA A 93 -4.23 -2.62 6.07
C ALA A 93 -4.10 -1.45 7.04
N ARG A 94 -4.62 -1.68 8.25
CA ARG A 94 -4.32 -0.87 9.43
C ARG A 94 -3.04 -1.42 10.05
N TYR A 95 -2.06 -0.54 10.18
CA TYR A 95 -0.78 -0.81 10.81
C TYR A 95 -0.67 -0.07 12.12
N ARG A 96 0.23 -0.54 12.99
CA ARG A 96 0.71 0.17 14.16
C ARG A 96 2.23 0.24 14.10
N VAL A 97 2.79 1.41 14.45
CA VAL A 97 4.24 1.54 14.65
C VAL A 97 4.63 0.67 15.82
N ASN A 98 5.52 -0.28 15.58
CA ASN A 98 6.08 -1.16 16.59
C ASN A 98 7.58 -1.31 16.30
N SER A 99 8.41 -0.64 17.09
CA SER A 99 9.88 -0.66 16.92
C SER A 99 10.50 -2.05 17.12
N ALA A 100 9.78 -2.97 17.77
CA ALA A 100 10.22 -4.36 17.92
C ALA A 100 9.82 -5.25 16.73
N ALA A 101 8.90 -4.80 15.85
CA ALA A 101 8.49 -5.57 14.69
C ALA A 101 9.54 -5.45 13.56
N PRO A 102 9.81 -6.53 12.81
CA PRO A 102 10.63 -6.46 11.60
C PRO A 102 10.05 -5.42 10.62
N GLY A 103 10.86 -4.42 10.26
CA GLY A 103 10.42 -3.30 9.40
C GLY A 103 9.70 -2.16 10.13
N GLY A 104 9.55 -2.22 11.46
CA GLY A 104 9.06 -1.13 12.31
C GLY A 104 7.54 -1.01 12.39
N PHE A 105 6.79 -1.90 11.74
CA PHE A 105 5.32 -1.89 11.72
C PHE A 105 4.74 -3.27 12.00
N GLU A 106 3.66 -3.31 12.76
CA GLU A 106 2.81 -4.49 12.91
C GLU A 106 1.48 -4.30 12.17
N THR A 107 0.99 -5.36 11.53
CA THR A 107 -0.34 -5.35 10.92
C THR A 107 -1.39 -5.59 12.01
N VAL A 108 -2.24 -4.59 12.25
CA VAL A 108 -3.35 -4.68 13.21
C VAL A 108 -4.54 -5.38 12.57
N ALA A 109 -4.88 -4.99 11.34
CA ALA A 109 -5.99 -5.58 10.59
C ALA A 109 -5.77 -5.43 9.08
N THR A 110 -5.97 -6.51 8.33
CA THR A 110 -6.02 -6.45 6.87
C THR A 110 -7.43 -6.01 6.44
N LEU A 111 -7.53 -4.87 5.77
CA LEU A 111 -8.80 -4.25 5.38
C LEU A 111 -9.22 -4.66 3.96
N ALA A 112 -8.25 -4.88 3.09
CA ALA A 112 -8.46 -5.49 1.78
C ALA A 112 -7.21 -6.24 1.32
N GLU A 113 -7.41 -7.45 0.82
CA GLU A 113 -6.45 -8.18 0.01
C GLU A 113 -6.97 -8.18 -1.41
N PHE A 114 -6.12 -7.83 -2.38
CA PHE A 114 -6.44 -8.11 -3.77
C PHE A 114 -5.87 -9.49 -4.06
N ARG A 115 -6.60 -10.34 -4.77
CA ARG A 115 -6.15 -11.71 -5.07
C ARG A 115 -6.19 -11.89 -6.57
N HIS A 116 -5.17 -12.54 -7.12
CA HIS A 116 -5.22 -12.95 -8.51
C HIS A 116 -6.12 -14.18 -8.64
N PRO A 117 -7.05 -14.25 -9.61
CA PRO A 117 -8.00 -15.36 -9.72
C PRO A 117 -7.33 -16.71 -10.05
N GLN A 118 -6.13 -16.69 -10.63
CA GLN A 118 -5.41 -17.90 -11.09
C GLN A 118 -4.22 -18.29 -10.20
N HIS A 119 -3.77 -17.39 -9.32
CA HIS A 119 -2.62 -17.64 -8.43
C HIS A 119 -2.94 -17.12 -7.03
N GLY A 120 -2.58 -17.86 -5.99
CA GLY A 120 -2.89 -17.50 -4.60
C GLY A 120 -2.25 -16.20 -4.10
N ARG A 121 -1.42 -15.52 -4.91
CA ARG A 121 -0.80 -14.23 -4.58
C ARG A 121 -1.39 -13.13 -5.45
N ASN A 122 -1.63 -11.97 -4.84
CA ASN A 122 -1.83 -10.73 -5.58
C ASN A 122 -0.58 -10.41 -6.39
N GLU A 123 -0.67 -10.37 -7.71
CA GLU A 123 0.44 -9.93 -8.55
C GLU A 123 -0.06 -8.95 -9.61
N MET A 124 0.65 -7.84 -9.77
CA MET A 124 0.38 -6.82 -10.78
C MET A 124 1.69 -6.41 -11.44
N THR A 125 1.77 -6.54 -12.76
CA THR A 125 2.93 -6.06 -13.53
C THR A 125 2.57 -4.79 -14.28
N MET A 126 3.30 -3.71 -14.00
CA MET A 126 3.22 -2.45 -14.75
C MET A 126 4.45 -2.31 -15.64
N ASN A 127 4.24 -2.06 -16.94
CA ASN A 127 5.30 -2.02 -17.94
C ASN A 127 4.97 -0.97 -19.03
N ALA A 128 5.78 -0.88 -20.08
CA ALA A 128 5.61 0.13 -21.12
C ALA A 128 4.23 0.10 -21.81
N SER A 129 3.60 -1.08 -21.93
CA SER A 129 2.26 -1.27 -22.51
C SER A 129 1.12 -1.12 -21.51
N ASN A 130 1.41 -1.15 -20.21
CA ASN A 130 0.41 -1.05 -19.15
C ASN A 130 0.95 -0.15 -18.02
N ARG A 131 0.84 1.17 -18.21
CA ARG A 131 1.39 2.19 -17.32
C ARG A 131 0.40 2.74 -16.30
N GLN A 132 -0.80 2.17 -16.23
CA GLN A 132 -1.86 2.63 -15.35
C GLN A 132 -2.58 1.45 -14.71
N ALA A 133 -2.78 1.53 -13.40
CA ALA A 133 -3.62 0.60 -12.66
C ALA A 133 -4.59 1.39 -11.77
N VAL A 134 -5.84 0.93 -11.70
CA VAL A 134 -6.89 1.58 -10.91
C VAL A 134 -7.55 0.57 -9.98
N TRP A 135 -7.63 0.89 -8.68
CA TRP A 135 -8.32 0.06 -7.69
C TRP A 135 -9.38 0.82 -6.91
N ASN A 136 -10.62 0.35 -7.01
CA ASN A 136 -11.72 0.83 -6.20
C ASN A 136 -12.02 -0.21 -5.11
N ILE A 137 -11.90 0.21 -3.85
CA ILE A 137 -11.87 -0.68 -2.69
C ILE A 137 -12.93 -0.21 -1.70
N THR A 138 -13.75 -1.13 -1.24
CA THR A 138 -14.66 -0.89 -0.12
C THR A 138 -14.08 -1.54 1.13
N ILE A 139 -13.94 -0.78 2.22
CA ILE A 139 -13.42 -1.28 3.49
C ILE A 139 -14.46 -1.15 4.60
N SER A 140 -14.42 -2.10 5.54
CA SER A 140 -15.14 -2.02 6.79
C SER A 140 -14.20 -1.55 7.89
N LEU A 141 -14.60 -0.48 8.59
CA LEU A 141 -13.89 0.02 9.76
C LEU A 141 -14.63 -0.46 11.00
N GLU A 142 -14.19 -1.59 11.56
CA GLU A 142 -14.75 -2.08 12.81
C GLU A 142 -14.36 -1.17 13.99
N LYS A 143 -15.11 -1.30 15.09
CA LYS A 143 -14.86 -0.54 16.33
C LYS A 143 -13.47 -0.92 16.84
N SER A 144 -12.59 0.06 17.05
CA SER A 144 -11.39 -0.20 17.86
C SER A 144 -11.86 -0.58 19.25
N SER A 145 -11.72 -1.85 19.61
CA SER A 145 -11.95 -2.32 20.97
C SER A 145 -10.86 -1.73 21.86
N GLY A 146 -11.24 -0.77 22.71
CA GLY A 146 -10.60 -0.41 23.98
C GLY A 146 -9.14 -0.02 23.92
#